data_AF-A0A8T9ZHS1-F1
#
_entry.id   AF-A0A8T9ZHS1-F1
#
_cell.length_a   1.000
_cell.length_b   1.000
_cell.length_c   1.000
_cell.angle_alpha   90.00
_cell.angle_beta   90.00
_cell.angle_gamma   90.00
#
_symmetry.space_group_name_H-M   'P 1'
#
loop_
_entity.id
_entity.type
_entity.pdbx_description
1 polymer ?
#
loop_
_entity_poly.entity_id
_entity_poly.type
_entity_poly.pdbx_seq_one_letter_code
_entity_poly.pdbx_strand_id
1 'polypeptide(L)'
;MLAEMFQLFGTIGIKADGAYKDLQQFEDRVQKTANGMHDKFQKAGESISHVGNKMKDVGTNMTAGVSLPLAGIGAAAVKLASDFDASNRKLEATLGLSKEATKELGNVAKETWKDGFGESIEEVDEAVIQVSQNMKNLSFDEMQGATQSAMTLAKTFDTDVNEVTRGAGQLMNQFGLDAQETFDLLASGGQAGLNFSNEMFDNISEYAPLFKQAGFSAEEMFTIMANGTQDGSYNLDYVNDLVKEFGIRVQDGSKGVTEAFAEMSPETQKVWDNFNKGKGTAADVFNAVLGDLGKMDDKVKANQLGVAVFGR
;
A
#
# COMPACT_ATOMS: atom_id res chain seq x y z
N MET A 1 12.86 -26.05 -5.68
CA MET A 1 12.75 -26.12 -4.21
C MET A 1 14.09 -25.94 -3.46
N LEU A 2 14.94 -26.95 -3.26
CA LEU A 2 16.18 -26.77 -2.46
C LEU A 2 17.21 -25.80 -3.09
N ALA A 3 17.30 -25.73 -4.42
CA ALA A 3 18.16 -24.78 -5.13
C ALA A 3 17.61 -23.35 -5.14
N GLU A 4 16.29 -23.18 -5.11
CA GLU A 4 15.62 -21.88 -4.99
C GLU A 4 15.71 -21.35 -3.55
N MET A 5 15.60 -22.21 -2.53
CA MET A 5 15.95 -21.84 -1.16
C MET A 5 17.44 -21.46 -1.02
N PHE A 6 18.33 -22.12 -1.77
CA PHE A 6 19.77 -21.76 -1.79
C PHE A 6 20.01 -20.39 -2.44
N GLN A 7 19.18 -19.98 -3.39
CA GLN A 7 19.22 -18.63 -3.97
C GLN A 7 18.52 -17.61 -3.08
N LEU A 8 17.37 -17.94 -2.49
CA LEU A 8 16.69 -17.06 -1.55
C LEU A 8 17.58 -16.80 -0.32
N PHE A 9 18.04 -17.82 0.41
CA PHE A 9 18.90 -17.61 1.60
C PHE A 9 20.36 -17.26 1.27
N GLY A 10 20.85 -17.63 0.09
CA GLY A 10 22.18 -17.24 -0.38
C GLY A 10 22.28 -15.76 -0.79
N THR A 11 21.13 -15.14 -1.12
CA THR A 11 21.03 -13.75 -1.59
C THR A 11 20.35 -12.83 -0.56
N ILE A 12 19.43 -13.35 0.28
CA ILE A 12 19.04 -12.81 1.61
C ILE A 12 20.22 -12.89 2.60
N GLY A 13 21.44 -13.18 2.13
CA GLY A 13 22.71 -12.91 2.80
C GLY A 13 22.95 -11.40 2.98
N ILE A 14 21.98 -10.74 3.59
CA ILE A 14 22.03 -9.38 4.04
C ILE A 14 22.97 -9.40 5.25
N LYS A 15 24.20 -8.91 5.07
CA LYS A 15 25.00 -8.43 6.20
C LYS A 15 24.07 -7.54 7.02
N ALA A 16 24.05 -7.60 8.35
CA ALA A 16 23.19 -6.69 9.13
C ALA A 16 23.29 -5.22 8.64
N ASP A 17 24.49 -4.79 8.21
CA ASP A 17 24.75 -3.49 7.55
C ASP A 17 23.97 -3.27 6.23
N GLY A 18 23.73 -4.33 5.47
CA GLY A 18 22.91 -4.36 4.26
C GLY A 18 21.43 -4.19 4.55
N ALA A 19 20.89 -4.74 5.64
CA ALA A 19 19.45 -4.66 5.94
C ALA A 19 19.06 -3.22 6.27
N TYR A 20 19.90 -2.59 7.09
CA TYR A 20 19.79 -1.16 7.36
C TYR A 20 19.97 -0.31 6.11
N LYS A 21 20.86 -0.70 5.20
CA LYS A 21 21.07 0.00 3.94
C LYS A 21 19.88 -0.14 2.99
N ASP A 22 19.29 -1.33 2.89
CA ASP A 22 18.14 -1.60 2.04
C ASP A 22 16.90 -0.88 2.57
N LEU A 23 16.72 -0.85 3.89
CA LEU A 23 15.70 -0.04 4.55
C LEU A 23 15.89 1.44 4.23
N GLN A 24 17.10 1.98 4.41
CA GLN A 24 17.41 3.39 4.04
C GLN A 24 17.17 3.67 2.56
N GLN A 25 17.51 2.73 1.67
CA GLN A 25 17.26 2.86 0.24
C GLN A 25 15.77 2.85 -0.09
N PHE A 26 14.98 2.06 0.63
CA PHE A 26 13.53 2.02 0.49
C PHE A 26 12.91 3.32 1.03
N GLU A 27 13.32 3.80 2.20
CA GLU A 27 12.92 5.10 2.75
C GLU A 27 13.25 6.26 1.78
N ASP A 28 14.46 6.28 1.22
CA ASP A 28 14.88 7.25 0.20
C ASP A 28 13.99 7.17 -1.05
N ARG A 29 13.55 5.97 -1.42
CA ARG A 29 12.62 5.75 -2.54
C ARG A 29 11.25 6.32 -2.20
N VAL A 30 10.73 6.06 -0.99
CA VAL A 30 9.46 6.63 -0.51
C VAL A 30 9.50 8.14 -0.57
N GLN A 31 10.56 8.77 -0.06
CA GLN A 31 10.71 10.23 -0.12
C GLN A 31 10.77 10.76 -1.57
N LYS A 32 11.46 10.07 -2.48
CA LYS A 32 11.50 10.46 -3.90
C LYS A 32 10.15 10.29 -4.58
N THR A 33 9.43 9.21 -4.30
CA THR A 33 8.09 8.95 -4.82
C THR A 33 7.12 10.01 -4.33
N ALA A 34 7.14 10.33 -3.03
CA ALA A 34 6.32 11.38 -2.42
C ALA A 34 6.54 12.73 -3.11
N ASN A 35 7.80 13.14 -3.29
CA ASN A 35 8.14 14.37 -3.99
C ASN A 35 7.66 14.35 -5.46
N GLY A 36 7.85 13.22 -6.16
CA GLY A 36 7.42 13.08 -7.55
C GLY A 36 5.90 13.03 -7.74
N MET A 37 5.18 12.42 -6.80
CA MET A 37 3.71 12.41 -6.77
C MET A 37 3.20 13.81 -6.46
N HIS A 38 3.76 14.51 -5.48
CA HIS A 38 3.42 15.89 -5.16
C HIS A 38 3.58 16.81 -6.39
N ASP A 39 4.71 16.72 -7.11
CA ASP A 39 4.94 17.47 -8.35
C ASP A 39 3.93 17.14 -9.45
N LYS A 40 3.53 15.86 -9.58
CA LYS A 40 2.54 15.42 -10.57
C LYS A 40 1.13 15.89 -10.20
N PHE A 41 0.74 15.79 -8.93
CA PHE A 41 -0.54 16.29 -8.44
C PHE A 41 -0.62 17.81 -8.53
N GLN A 42 0.47 18.53 -8.24
CA GLN A 42 0.53 19.97 -8.42
C GLN A 42 0.42 20.37 -9.89
N LYS A 43 1.15 19.70 -10.80
CA LYS A 43 1.06 19.97 -12.25
C LYS A 43 -0.28 19.56 -12.85
N ALA A 44 -0.88 18.47 -12.37
CA ALA A 44 -2.24 18.10 -12.70
C ALA A 44 -3.18 19.20 -12.23
N GLY A 45 -3.11 19.62 -10.96
CA GLY A 45 -3.89 20.71 -10.39
C GLY A 45 -3.72 22.06 -11.11
N GLU A 46 -2.51 22.40 -11.58
CA GLU A 46 -2.25 23.60 -12.39
C GLU A 46 -2.85 23.50 -13.80
N SER A 47 -2.71 22.33 -14.44
CA SER A 47 -3.29 22.04 -15.76
C SER A 47 -4.82 21.97 -15.70
N ILE A 48 -5.36 21.42 -14.62
CA ILE A 48 -6.78 21.31 -14.29
C ILE A 48 -7.34 22.68 -13.90
N SER A 49 -6.62 23.52 -13.15
CA SER A 49 -7.01 24.92 -12.90
C SER A 49 -7.18 25.69 -14.20
N HIS A 50 -6.35 25.40 -15.23
CA HIS A 50 -6.52 25.96 -16.57
C HIS A 50 -7.77 25.43 -17.32
N VAL A 51 -8.14 24.16 -17.17
CA VAL A 51 -9.37 23.59 -17.75
C VAL A 51 -10.62 24.03 -16.97
N GLY A 52 -10.53 24.07 -15.64
CA GLY A 52 -11.53 24.51 -14.69
C GLY A 52 -11.84 26.00 -14.81
N ASN A 53 -10.84 26.86 -15.05
CA ASN A 53 -11.08 28.28 -15.39
C ASN A 53 -11.81 28.40 -16.74
N LYS A 54 -11.48 27.58 -17.75
CA LYS A 54 -12.24 27.54 -19.01
C LYS A 54 -13.68 27.02 -18.84
N MET A 55 -13.91 26.02 -17.99
CA MET A 55 -15.27 25.53 -17.68
C MET A 55 -16.06 26.51 -16.79
N LYS A 56 -15.40 27.20 -15.86
CA LYS A 56 -15.97 28.25 -15.02
C LYS A 56 -16.35 29.45 -15.87
N ASP A 57 -15.52 29.83 -16.84
CA ASP A 57 -15.85 30.85 -17.84
C ASP A 57 -17.03 30.41 -18.73
N VAL A 58 -17.13 29.14 -19.10
CA VAL A 58 -18.32 28.61 -19.81
C VAL A 58 -19.58 28.65 -18.92
N GLY A 59 -19.49 28.26 -17.64
CA GLY A 59 -20.62 28.30 -16.69
C GLY A 59 -21.06 29.72 -16.29
N THR A 60 -20.12 30.64 -16.13
CA THR A 60 -20.38 32.07 -15.87
C THR A 60 -20.92 32.77 -17.12
N ASN A 61 -20.45 32.43 -18.32
CA ASN A 61 -21.02 32.95 -19.57
C ASN A 61 -22.39 32.35 -19.93
N MET A 62 -22.70 31.12 -19.48
CA MET A 62 -24.05 30.54 -19.59
C MET A 62 -25.08 31.24 -18.70
N THR A 63 -24.65 31.86 -17.59
CA THR A 63 -25.53 32.55 -16.64
C THR A 63 -25.65 34.06 -16.88
N ALA A 64 -24.69 34.69 -17.59
CA ALA A 64 -24.64 36.14 -17.75
C ALA A 64 -25.07 36.70 -19.13
N GLY A 65 -25.40 35.87 -20.14
CA GLY A 65 -25.82 36.41 -21.45
C GLY A 65 -26.36 35.38 -22.43
N VAL A 66 -27.64 35.03 -22.28
CA VAL A 66 -28.36 34.11 -23.19
C VAL A 66 -28.71 34.82 -24.50
N SER A 67 -28.04 34.47 -25.62
CA SER A 67 -28.64 34.59 -26.96
C SER A 67 -27.86 33.85 -28.07
N LEU A 68 -27.66 32.53 -27.96
CA LEU A 68 -27.32 31.64 -29.10
C LEU A 68 -27.93 30.23 -28.88
N PRO A 69 -28.23 29.44 -29.94
CA PRO A 69 -29.38 28.51 -29.97
C PRO A 69 -29.31 27.39 -28.93
N LEU A 70 -30.33 27.37 -28.07
CA LEU A 70 -30.43 26.64 -26.78
C LEU A 70 -30.66 25.12 -26.88
N ALA A 71 -30.80 24.54 -28.07
CA ALA A 71 -31.24 23.15 -28.19
C ALA A 71 -30.18 22.11 -27.76
N GLY A 72 -28.88 22.38 -27.92
CA GLY A 72 -27.81 21.44 -27.55
C GLY A 72 -27.24 21.63 -26.14
N ILE A 73 -27.14 22.88 -25.68
CA ILE A 73 -26.52 23.22 -24.38
C ILE A 73 -27.47 22.93 -23.20
N GLY A 74 -28.78 23.11 -23.39
CA GLY A 74 -29.77 22.84 -22.33
C GLY A 74 -29.85 21.36 -21.97
N ALA A 75 -29.83 20.47 -22.96
CA ALA A 75 -29.85 19.02 -22.73
C ALA A 75 -28.60 18.52 -22.00
N ALA A 76 -27.42 19.05 -22.35
CA ALA A 76 -26.16 18.72 -21.68
C ALA A 76 -26.15 19.19 -20.21
N ALA A 77 -26.64 20.41 -19.93
CA ALA A 77 -26.72 20.93 -18.56
C ALA A 77 -27.72 20.15 -17.69
N VAL A 78 -28.89 19.78 -18.24
CA VAL A 78 -29.89 18.95 -17.55
C VAL A 78 -29.33 17.55 -17.26
N LYS A 79 -28.62 16.96 -18.23
CA LYS A 79 -27.96 15.66 -18.05
C LYS A 79 -26.93 15.72 -16.92
N LEU A 80 -26.03 16.70 -16.93
CA LEU A 80 -25.03 16.86 -15.85
C LEU A 80 -25.67 17.03 -14.47
N ALA A 81 -26.74 17.83 -14.36
CA ALA A 81 -27.47 17.99 -13.11
C ALA A 81 -28.12 16.67 -12.65
N SER A 82 -28.69 15.91 -13.59
CA SER A 82 -29.25 14.59 -13.35
C SER A 82 -28.19 13.57 -12.91
N ASP A 83 -27.02 13.59 -13.53
CA ASP A 83 -25.91 12.68 -13.23
C ASP A 83 -25.37 12.95 -11.81
N PHE A 84 -25.20 14.22 -11.41
CA PHE A 84 -24.81 14.56 -10.04
C PHE A 84 -25.88 14.24 -8.98
N ASP A 85 -27.16 14.38 -9.33
CA ASP A 85 -28.27 13.99 -8.46
C ASP A 85 -28.35 12.45 -8.31
N ALA A 86 -28.03 11.72 -9.38
CA ALA A 86 -27.89 10.26 -9.34
C ALA A 86 -26.68 9.82 -8.49
N SER A 87 -25.54 10.49 -8.63
CA SER A 87 -24.34 10.29 -7.81
C SER A 87 -24.66 10.43 -6.31
N ASN A 88 -25.27 11.55 -5.90
CA ASN A 88 -25.68 11.74 -4.50
C ASN A 88 -26.61 10.64 -3.99
N ARG A 89 -27.60 10.22 -4.79
CA ARG A 89 -28.49 9.10 -4.42
C ARG A 89 -27.74 7.78 -4.27
N LYS A 90 -26.78 7.49 -5.16
CA LYS A 90 -25.95 6.27 -5.09
C LYS A 90 -25.13 6.28 -3.80
N LEU A 91 -24.45 7.38 -3.50
CA LEU A 91 -23.66 7.56 -2.28
C LEU A 91 -24.52 7.39 -1.02
N GLU A 92 -25.69 8.06 -0.96
CA GLU A 92 -26.63 7.94 0.17
C GLU A 92 -27.10 6.49 0.34
N ALA A 93 -27.53 5.84 -0.74
CA ALA A 93 -28.07 4.49 -0.71
C ALA A 93 -27.02 3.43 -0.35
N THR A 94 -25.79 3.57 -0.83
CA THR A 94 -24.72 2.59 -0.60
C THR A 94 -24.07 2.75 0.78
N LEU A 95 -23.86 3.99 1.24
CA LEU A 95 -23.14 4.26 2.48
C LEU A 95 -24.06 4.54 3.68
N GLY A 96 -25.37 4.73 3.45
CA GLY A 96 -26.35 4.98 4.52
C GLY A 96 -26.11 6.30 5.26
N LEU A 97 -25.62 7.32 4.56
CA LEU A 97 -25.16 8.59 5.13
C LEU A 97 -26.32 9.58 5.38
N SER A 98 -26.08 10.58 6.24
CA SER A 98 -26.97 11.74 6.33
C SER A 98 -26.90 12.56 5.04
N LYS A 99 -27.91 13.41 4.79
CA LYS A 99 -27.93 14.28 3.61
C LYS A 99 -26.72 15.20 3.54
N GLU A 100 -26.28 15.71 4.68
CA GLU A 100 -25.10 16.57 4.77
C GLU A 100 -23.84 15.79 4.39
N ALA A 101 -23.62 14.60 4.96
CA ALA A 101 -22.47 13.77 4.65
C ALA A 101 -22.48 13.28 3.18
N THR A 102 -23.65 12.91 2.65
CA THR A 102 -23.82 12.58 1.22
C THR A 102 -23.42 13.74 0.33
N LYS A 103 -23.85 14.97 0.65
CA LYS A 103 -23.53 16.14 -0.16
C LYS A 103 -22.02 16.43 -0.19
N GLU A 104 -21.34 16.27 0.94
CA GLU A 104 -19.89 16.45 0.99
C GLU A 104 -19.15 15.38 0.18
N LEU A 105 -19.54 14.10 0.28
CA LEU A 105 -18.97 13.05 -0.59
C LEU A 105 -19.31 13.24 -2.07
N GLY A 106 -20.51 13.71 -2.38
CA GLY A 106 -20.90 14.05 -3.76
C GLY A 106 -20.07 15.20 -4.32
N ASN A 107 -19.66 16.16 -3.48
CA ASN A 107 -18.71 17.18 -3.89
C ASN A 107 -17.32 16.58 -4.16
N VAL A 108 -16.85 15.65 -3.32
CA VAL A 108 -15.58 14.93 -3.56
C VAL A 108 -15.61 14.20 -4.90
N ALA A 109 -16.68 13.46 -5.19
CA ALA A 109 -16.83 12.75 -6.47
C ALA A 109 -16.86 13.72 -7.65
N LYS A 110 -17.63 14.80 -7.53
CA LYS A 110 -17.76 15.83 -8.57
C LYS A 110 -16.43 16.53 -8.86
N GLU A 111 -15.69 16.96 -7.84
CA GLU A 111 -14.41 17.64 -8.02
C GLU A 111 -13.36 16.66 -8.58
N THR A 112 -13.33 15.42 -8.10
CA THR A 112 -12.47 14.37 -8.67
C THR A 112 -12.75 14.11 -10.16
N TRP A 113 -14.03 14.04 -10.56
CA TRP A 113 -14.39 13.90 -11.98
C TRP A 113 -14.02 15.14 -12.81
N LYS A 114 -14.21 16.34 -12.26
CA LYS A 114 -13.80 17.60 -12.92
C LYS A 114 -12.28 17.71 -13.07
N ASP A 115 -11.53 17.08 -12.18
CA ASP A 115 -10.08 16.94 -12.25
C ASP A 115 -9.64 15.94 -13.36
N GLY A 116 -10.59 15.32 -14.06
CA GLY A 116 -10.34 14.44 -15.20
C GLY A 116 -10.12 12.98 -14.82
N PHE A 117 -10.48 12.58 -13.60
CA PHE A 117 -10.47 11.19 -13.17
C PHE A 117 -11.78 10.50 -13.54
N GLY A 118 -11.67 9.23 -13.93
CA GLY A 118 -12.80 8.40 -14.40
C GLY A 118 -13.32 8.81 -15.78
N GLU A 119 -13.91 7.84 -16.48
CA GLU A 119 -14.62 8.06 -17.74
C GLU A 119 -16.03 8.64 -17.50
N SER A 120 -16.58 8.42 -16.31
CA SER A 120 -17.87 8.95 -15.87
C SER A 120 -17.89 9.27 -14.38
N ILE A 121 -18.91 10.02 -13.93
CA ILE A 121 -19.08 10.32 -12.50
C ILE A 121 -19.38 9.06 -11.70
N GLU A 122 -20.05 8.07 -12.31
CA GLU A 122 -20.40 6.82 -11.65
C GLU A 122 -19.18 5.95 -11.32
N GLU A 123 -18.14 5.99 -12.16
CA GLU A 123 -16.84 5.34 -11.89
C GLU A 123 -16.15 6.01 -10.70
N VAL A 124 -16.19 7.35 -10.65
CA VAL A 124 -15.65 8.11 -9.52
C VAL A 124 -16.43 7.84 -8.23
N ASP A 125 -17.76 7.76 -8.31
CA ASP A 125 -18.61 7.39 -7.16
C ASP A 125 -18.20 6.02 -6.60
N GLU A 126 -17.90 5.05 -7.45
CA GLU A 126 -17.45 3.71 -7.01
C GLU A 126 -16.12 3.78 -6.28
N ALA A 127 -15.17 4.57 -6.79
CA ALA A 127 -13.90 4.79 -6.12
C ALA A 127 -14.07 5.52 -4.77
N VAL A 128 -14.92 6.55 -4.70
CA VAL A 128 -15.26 7.25 -3.44
C VAL A 128 -15.90 6.29 -2.43
N ILE A 129 -16.82 5.43 -2.88
CA ILE A 129 -17.45 4.41 -2.03
C ILE A 129 -16.40 3.45 -1.46
N GLN A 130 -15.50 2.93 -2.30
CA GLN A 130 -14.46 1.99 -1.87
C GLN A 130 -13.46 2.63 -0.90
N VAL A 131 -13.03 3.87 -1.17
CA VAL A 131 -12.23 4.65 -0.22
C VAL A 131 -12.98 4.81 1.11
N SER A 132 -14.24 5.24 1.08
CA SER A 132 -15.03 5.44 2.30
C SER A 132 -15.23 4.15 3.11
N GLN A 133 -15.32 2.99 2.46
CA GLN A 133 -15.53 1.70 3.11
C GLN A 133 -14.22 1.12 3.68
N ASN A 134 -13.14 1.22 2.92
CA ASN A 134 -11.87 0.55 3.24
C ASN A 134 -10.93 1.45 4.06
N MET A 135 -10.96 2.77 3.86
CA MET A 135 -10.06 3.74 4.47
C MET A 135 -10.83 4.63 5.44
N LYS A 136 -10.81 4.27 6.73
CA LYS A 136 -11.62 4.93 7.76
C LYS A 136 -10.98 6.24 8.22
N ASN A 137 -11.82 7.14 8.74
CA ASN A 137 -11.44 8.38 9.43
C ASN A 137 -10.72 9.43 8.55
N LEU A 138 -10.99 9.44 7.25
CA LEU A 138 -10.51 10.50 6.35
C LEU A 138 -11.38 11.76 6.46
N SER A 139 -10.75 12.92 6.45
CA SER A 139 -11.40 14.20 6.14
C SER A 139 -11.77 14.28 4.65
N PHE A 140 -12.56 15.29 4.26
CA PHE A 140 -12.97 15.43 2.85
C PHE A 140 -11.80 15.72 1.91
N ASP A 141 -10.83 16.53 2.33
CA ASP A 141 -9.63 16.80 1.55
C ASP A 141 -8.80 15.52 1.38
N GLU A 142 -8.70 14.71 2.42
CA GLU A 142 -8.03 13.39 2.36
C GLU A 142 -8.80 12.39 1.51
N MET A 143 -10.15 12.42 1.51
CA MET A 143 -10.96 11.54 0.66
C MET A 143 -10.74 11.82 -0.83
N GLN A 144 -10.71 13.09 -1.25
CA GLN A 144 -10.44 13.44 -2.64
C GLN A 144 -9.04 12.95 -3.06
N GLY A 145 -8.01 13.26 -2.26
CA GLY A 145 -6.64 12.82 -2.53
C GLY A 145 -6.49 11.29 -2.53
N ALA A 146 -7.18 10.61 -1.61
CA ALA A 146 -7.18 9.15 -1.53
C ALA A 146 -7.87 8.49 -2.73
N THR A 147 -9.03 9.02 -3.15
CA THR A 147 -9.74 8.54 -4.35
C THR A 147 -8.88 8.71 -5.59
N GLN A 148 -8.28 9.88 -5.79
CA GLN A 148 -7.39 10.13 -6.93
C GLN A 148 -6.15 9.22 -6.92
N SER A 149 -5.54 9.01 -5.76
CA SER A 149 -4.38 8.13 -5.60
C SER A 149 -4.74 6.67 -5.86
N ALA A 150 -5.86 6.20 -5.32
CA ALA A 150 -6.33 4.83 -5.54
C ALA A 150 -6.63 4.56 -7.01
N MET A 151 -7.37 5.44 -7.70
CA MET A 151 -7.64 5.34 -9.13
C MET A 151 -6.35 5.39 -9.97
N THR A 152 -5.40 6.23 -9.58
CA THR A 152 -4.11 6.34 -10.28
C THR A 152 -3.31 5.04 -10.16
N LEU A 153 -3.20 4.48 -8.96
CA LEU A 153 -2.48 3.22 -8.73
C LEU A 153 -3.17 2.06 -9.43
N ALA A 154 -4.50 1.97 -9.31
CA ALA A 154 -5.31 0.97 -10.00
C ALA A 154 -5.04 0.96 -11.50
N LYS A 155 -5.10 2.13 -12.14
CA LYS A 155 -4.81 2.29 -13.58
C LYS A 155 -3.35 2.04 -13.94
N THR A 156 -2.42 2.42 -13.08
CA THR A 156 -0.97 2.29 -13.34
C THR A 156 -0.51 0.83 -13.29
N PHE A 157 -1.07 0.07 -12.35
CA PHE A 157 -0.69 -1.31 -12.07
C PHE A 157 -1.70 -2.33 -12.60
N ASP A 158 -2.72 -1.88 -13.35
CA ASP A 158 -3.76 -2.70 -13.97
C ASP A 158 -4.47 -3.62 -12.95
N THR A 159 -4.96 -3.02 -11.86
CA THR A 159 -5.66 -3.67 -10.74
C THR A 159 -6.95 -2.92 -10.40
N ASP A 160 -7.81 -3.53 -9.60
CA ASP A 160 -9.06 -2.92 -9.14
C ASP A 160 -8.81 -1.88 -8.04
N VAL A 161 -9.55 -0.76 -8.10
CA VAL A 161 -9.53 0.29 -7.06
C VAL A 161 -9.86 -0.28 -5.68
N ASN A 162 -10.67 -1.36 -5.62
CA ASN A 162 -11.01 -2.02 -4.36
C ASN A 162 -9.80 -2.69 -3.72
N GLU A 163 -8.98 -3.42 -4.49
CA GLU A 163 -7.77 -4.07 -3.98
C GLU A 163 -6.80 -3.02 -3.42
N VAL A 164 -6.59 -1.93 -4.18
CA VAL A 164 -5.75 -0.81 -3.76
C VAL A 164 -6.24 -0.20 -2.45
N THR A 165 -7.53 0.13 -2.35
CA THR A 165 -8.10 0.78 -1.15
C THR A 165 -8.15 -0.15 0.06
N ARG A 166 -8.32 -1.48 -0.14
CA ARG A 166 -8.21 -2.47 0.93
C ARG A 166 -6.79 -2.55 1.49
N GLY A 167 -5.79 -2.64 0.62
CA GLY A 167 -4.38 -2.62 1.00
C GLY A 167 -4.02 -1.32 1.75
N ALA A 168 -4.42 -0.18 1.19
CA ALA A 168 -4.22 1.13 1.83
C ALA A 168 -4.89 1.22 3.21
N GLY A 169 -6.16 0.81 3.31
CA GLY A 169 -6.91 0.82 4.57
C GLY A 169 -6.26 -0.06 5.65
N GLN A 170 -5.69 -1.21 5.27
CA GLN A 170 -4.96 -2.06 6.20
C GLN A 170 -3.65 -1.41 6.67
N LEU A 171 -2.88 -0.80 5.77
CA LEU A 171 -1.66 -0.09 6.16
C LEU A 171 -1.96 1.03 7.17
N MET A 172 -2.97 1.86 6.88
CA MET A 172 -3.42 2.91 7.80
C MET A 172 -3.84 2.33 9.15
N ASN A 173 -4.67 1.28 9.15
CA ASN A 173 -5.23 0.71 10.37
C ASN A 173 -4.15 0.03 11.26
N GLN A 174 -3.19 -0.67 10.65
CA GLN A 174 -2.19 -1.42 11.39
C GLN A 174 -1.00 -0.56 11.83
N PHE A 175 -0.56 0.36 10.96
CA PHE A 175 0.64 1.15 11.20
C PHE A 175 0.36 2.58 11.66
N GLY A 176 -0.90 3.04 11.59
CA GLY A 176 -1.29 4.39 12.02
C GLY A 176 -0.84 5.48 11.05
N LEU A 177 -0.60 5.10 9.79
CA LEU A 177 -0.18 6.02 8.72
C LEU A 177 -1.34 6.90 8.27
N ASP A 178 -1.03 8.10 7.83
CA ASP A 178 -2.01 8.92 7.12
C ASP A 178 -2.21 8.42 5.68
N ALA A 179 -3.20 8.99 4.98
CA ALA A 179 -3.53 8.58 3.62
C ALA A 179 -2.39 8.84 2.64
N GLN A 180 -1.68 9.97 2.80
CA GLN A 180 -0.62 10.36 1.89
C GLN A 180 0.60 9.42 2.05
N GLU A 181 1.06 9.23 3.29
CA GLU A 181 2.14 8.29 3.64
C GLU A 181 1.84 6.88 3.10
N THR A 182 0.58 6.44 3.26
CA THR A 182 0.12 5.13 2.78
C THR A 182 0.24 5.00 1.26
N PHE A 183 -0.24 5.99 0.49
CA PHE A 183 -0.17 5.93 -0.97
C PHE A 183 1.25 6.12 -1.50
N ASP A 184 2.09 6.90 -0.81
CA ASP A 184 3.51 7.05 -1.15
C ASP A 184 4.26 5.71 -0.96
N LEU A 185 3.95 4.95 0.10
CA LEU A 185 4.46 3.59 0.31
C LEU A 185 3.99 2.63 -0.78
N LEU A 186 2.69 2.59 -1.07
CA LEU A 186 2.13 1.72 -2.11
C LEU A 186 2.73 2.01 -3.49
N ALA A 187 2.83 3.29 -3.85
CA ALA A 187 3.47 3.71 -5.09
C ALA A 187 4.95 3.30 -5.15
N SER A 188 5.67 3.45 -4.04
CA SER A 188 7.09 3.07 -3.94
C SER A 188 7.31 1.57 -4.03
N GLY A 189 6.44 0.78 -3.40
CA GLY A 189 6.43 -0.67 -3.53
C GLY A 189 6.18 -1.11 -4.96
N GLY A 190 5.15 -0.54 -5.61
CA GLY A 190 4.88 -0.81 -7.02
C GLY A 190 6.07 -0.46 -7.94
N GLN A 191 6.72 0.69 -7.71
CA GLN A 191 7.94 1.09 -8.44
C GLN A 191 9.16 0.22 -8.14
N ALA A 192 9.22 -0.40 -6.96
CA ALA A 192 10.22 -1.40 -6.62
C ALA A 192 9.95 -2.76 -7.28
N GLY A 193 8.85 -2.90 -8.03
CA GLY A 193 8.50 -4.11 -8.75
C GLY A 193 7.70 -5.11 -7.93
N LEU A 194 7.17 -4.72 -6.76
CA LEU A 194 6.41 -5.64 -5.89
C LEU A 194 5.13 -6.19 -6.53
N ASN A 195 4.56 -5.49 -7.51
CA ASN A 195 3.38 -5.98 -8.24
C ASN A 195 3.72 -6.91 -9.43
N PHE A 196 4.88 -7.56 -9.43
CA PHE A 196 5.30 -8.44 -10.53
C PHE A 196 4.38 -9.66 -10.74
N SER A 197 3.67 -10.09 -9.69
CA SER A 197 2.69 -11.18 -9.70
C SER A 197 1.23 -10.70 -9.68
N ASN A 198 0.99 -9.38 -9.80
CA ASN A 198 -0.34 -8.74 -9.75
C ASN A 198 -1.13 -8.95 -8.46
N GLU A 199 -0.46 -9.24 -7.34
CA GLU A 199 -1.11 -9.54 -6.06
C GLU A 199 -0.68 -8.59 -4.93
N MET A 200 0.09 -7.54 -5.24
CA MET A 200 0.72 -6.69 -4.23
C MET A 200 -0.29 -6.11 -3.24
N PHE A 201 -1.38 -5.53 -3.76
CA PHE A 201 -2.36 -4.83 -2.93
C PHE A 201 -3.18 -5.79 -2.05
N ASP A 202 -3.56 -6.94 -2.61
CA ASP A 202 -4.24 -8.00 -1.88
C ASP A 202 -3.35 -8.60 -0.79
N ASN A 203 -2.09 -8.89 -1.12
CA ASN A 203 -1.10 -9.38 -0.16
C ASN A 203 -0.88 -8.38 0.98
N ILE A 204 -0.77 -7.09 0.67
CA ILE A 204 -0.66 -6.05 1.69
C ILE A 204 -1.90 -6.07 2.60
N SER A 205 -3.10 -6.17 2.02
CA SER A 205 -4.34 -6.26 2.80
C SER A 205 -4.38 -7.48 3.73
N GLU A 206 -3.78 -8.59 3.34
CA GLU A 206 -3.78 -9.83 4.12
C GLU A 206 -2.68 -9.85 5.20
N TYR A 207 -1.47 -9.42 4.84
CA TYR A 207 -0.28 -9.64 5.66
C TYR A 207 0.13 -8.44 6.50
N ALA A 208 -0.32 -7.21 6.21
CA ALA A 208 -0.02 -6.03 7.06
C ALA A 208 -0.29 -6.27 8.57
N PRO A 209 -1.41 -6.91 8.98
CA PRO A 209 -1.63 -7.24 10.39
C PRO A 209 -0.57 -8.18 10.98
N LEU A 210 -0.08 -9.14 10.18
CA LEU A 210 0.92 -10.12 10.62
C LEU A 210 2.29 -9.47 10.80
N PHE A 211 2.71 -8.59 9.88
CA PHE A 211 3.93 -7.80 10.04
C PHE A 211 3.85 -6.90 11.27
N LYS A 212 2.72 -6.22 11.47
CA LYS A 212 2.50 -5.39 12.65
C LYS A 212 2.55 -6.20 13.94
N GLN A 213 1.90 -7.36 13.97
CA GLN A 213 1.93 -8.28 15.13
C GLN A 213 3.34 -8.79 15.42
N ALA A 214 4.12 -9.08 14.37
CA ALA A 214 5.51 -9.50 14.51
C ALA A 214 6.43 -8.38 15.03
N GLY A 215 6.01 -7.12 14.92
CA GLY A 215 6.73 -5.95 15.44
C GLY A 215 7.47 -5.14 14.39
N PHE A 216 7.26 -5.41 13.10
CA PHE A 216 7.86 -4.65 12.01
C PHE A 216 7.17 -3.29 11.83
N SER A 217 7.91 -2.33 11.25
CA SER A 217 7.33 -1.12 10.64
C SER A 217 6.74 -1.41 9.26
N ALA A 218 6.00 -0.45 8.69
CA ALA A 218 5.51 -0.57 7.31
C ALA A 218 6.69 -0.56 6.32
N GLU A 219 7.69 0.28 6.52
CA GLU A 219 8.89 0.36 5.70
C GLU A 219 9.69 -0.95 5.74
N GLU A 220 9.82 -1.56 6.92
CA GLU A 220 10.45 -2.88 7.05
C GLU A 220 9.67 -3.96 6.30
N MET A 221 8.33 -3.95 6.39
CA MET A 221 7.48 -4.86 5.61
C MET A 221 7.74 -4.73 4.10
N PHE A 222 7.72 -3.51 3.55
CA PHE A 222 8.00 -3.29 2.14
C PHE A 222 9.44 -3.60 1.75
N THR A 223 10.41 -3.35 2.64
CA THR A 223 11.82 -3.69 2.41
C THR A 223 12.02 -5.20 2.32
N ILE A 224 11.39 -5.98 3.22
CA ILE A 224 11.43 -7.44 3.19
C ILE A 224 10.81 -7.97 1.89
N MET A 225 9.65 -7.44 1.50
CA MET A 225 9.00 -7.78 0.24
C MET A 225 9.87 -7.46 -0.98
N ALA A 226 10.55 -6.31 -0.98
CA ALA A 226 11.41 -5.86 -2.08
C ALA A 226 12.64 -6.75 -2.22
N ASN A 227 13.26 -7.09 -1.10
CA ASN A 227 14.42 -7.99 -1.06
C ASN A 227 14.04 -9.39 -1.53
N GLY A 228 12.93 -9.94 -1.03
CA GLY A 228 12.44 -11.26 -1.49
C GLY A 228 12.12 -11.30 -2.99
N THR A 229 11.58 -10.21 -3.54
CA THR A 229 11.32 -10.07 -4.98
C THR A 229 12.64 -10.01 -5.77
N GLN A 230 13.60 -9.20 -5.34
CA GLN A 230 14.91 -9.07 -5.99
C GLN A 230 15.70 -10.38 -6.00
N ASP A 231 15.53 -11.20 -4.96
CA ASP A 231 16.17 -12.50 -4.80
C ASP A 231 15.47 -13.62 -5.60
N GLY A 232 14.47 -13.27 -6.40
CA GLY A 232 13.84 -14.16 -7.37
C GLY A 232 12.70 -15.00 -6.79
N SER A 233 12.05 -14.57 -5.71
CA SER A 233 10.78 -15.17 -5.28
C SER A 233 9.79 -15.17 -6.45
N TYR A 234 9.09 -16.29 -6.64
CA TYR A 234 8.19 -16.47 -7.79
C TYR A 234 6.84 -15.76 -7.59
N ASN A 235 6.48 -15.42 -6.35
CA ASN A 235 5.32 -14.62 -6.00
C ASN A 235 5.57 -13.90 -4.65
N LEU A 236 4.73 -12.91 -4.33
CA LEU A 236 4.85 -12.09 -3.13
C LEU A 236 4.31 -12.84 -1.90
N ASP A 237 3.31 -13.70 -2.11
CA ASP A 237 2.71 -14.54 -1.06
C ASP A 237 3.75 -15.42 -0.36
N TYR A 238 4.68 -16.01 -1.12
CA TYR A 238 5.76 -16.82 -0.56
C TYR A 238 6.69 -16.04 0.38
N VAL A 239 6.97 -14.77 0.07
CA VAL A 239 7.79 -13.90 0.95
C VAL A 239 7.04 -13.61 2.25
N ASN A 240 5.74 -13.34 2.13
CA ASN A 240 4.88 -13.04 3.27
C ASN A 240 4.65 -14.25 4.17
N ASP A 241 4.42 -15.43 3.57
CA ASP A 241 4.29 -16.69 4.28
C ASP A 241 5.57 -17.07 5.03
N LEU A 242 6.75 -16.78 4.47
CA LEU A 242 8.02 -17.00 5.15
C LEU A 242 8.11 -16.19 6.46
N VAL A 243 7.67 -14.93 6.47
CA VAL A 243 7.65 -14.08 7.68
C VAL A 243 6.64 -14.61 8.71
N LYS A 244 5.46 -15.00 8.25
CA LYS A 244 4.41 -15.62 9.08
C LYS A 244 4.87 -16.93 9.71
N GLU A 245 5.42 -17.85 8.92
CA GLU A 245 5.93 -19.14 9.37
C GLU A 245 7.09 -18.98 10.34
N PHE A 246 8.00 -18.04 10.09
CA PHE A 246 9.06 -17.68 11.03
C PHE A 246 8.48 -17.29 12.39
N GLY A 247 7.51 -16.36 12.42
CA GLY A 247 6.87 -15.91 13.65
C GLY A 247 6.25 -17.05 14.46
N ILE A 248 5.54 -17.96 13.78
CA ILE A 248 4.94 -19.15 14.39
C ILE A 248 6.03 -20.06 14.98
N ARG A 249 7.10 -20.32 14.23
CA ARG A 249 8.16 -21.26 14.62
C ARG A 249 8.99 -20.76 15.79
N VAL A 250 9.39 -19.50 15.79
CA VAL A 250 10.18 -18.93 16.89
C VAL A 250 9.36 -18.81 18.18
N GLN A 251 8.04 -18.66 18.07
CA GLN A 251 7.12 -18.67 19.19
C GLN A 251 6.84 -20.09 19.73
N ASP A 252 6.69 -21.09 18.86
CA ASP A 252 6.50 -22.49 19.27
C ASP A 252 7.75 -23.05 19.95
N GLY A 253 8.95 -22.68 19.46
CA GLY A 253 10.21 -23.10 20.07
C GLY A 253 10.44 -24.61 19.98
N SER A 254 9.94 -25.26 18.92
CA SER A 254 10.11 -26.69 18.68
C SER A 254 11.57 -27.16 18.85
N LYS A 255 11.77 -28.46 19.04
CA LYS A 255 13.11 -29.04 19.21
C LYS A 255 14.08 -28.62 18.10
N GLY A 256 13.64 -28.62 16.84
CA GLY A 256 14.49 -28.19 15.72
C GLY A 256 14.84 -26.70 15.74
N VAL A 257 13.91 -25.85 16.18
CA VAL A 257 14.16 -24.41 16.36
C VAL A 257 15.14 -24.18 17.50
N THR A 258 14.93 -24.83 18.65
CA THR A 258 15.84 -24.74 19.81
C THR A 258 17.25 -25.22 19.47
N GLU A 259 17.37 -26.34 18.75
CA GLU A 259 18.66 -26.86 18.27
C GLU A 259 19.33 -25.88 17.31
N ALA A 260 18.57 -25.25 16.41
CA ALA A 260 19.11 -24.24 15.49
C ALA A 260 19.64 -23.00 16.23
N PHE A 261 18.88 -22.46 17.21
CA PHE A 261 19.34 -21.33 18.02
C PHE A 261 20.57 -21.67 18.87
N ALA A 262 20.71 -22.92 19.33
CA ALA A 262 21.90 -23.34 20.07
C ALA A 262 23.19 -23.31 19.22
N GLU A 263 23.07 -23.36 17.89
CA GLU A 263 24.18 -23.26 16.94
C GLU A 263 24.40 -21.83 16.41
N MET A 264 23.55 -20.88 16.80
CA MET A 264 23.69 -19.46 16.51
C MET A 264 24.56 -18.74 17.56
N SER A 265 24.95 -17.50 17.27
CA SER A 265 25.73 -16.66 18.18
C SER A 265 25.04 -16.42 19.53
N PRO A 266 25.81 -16.17 20.61
CA PRO A 266 25.25 -15.79 21.91
C PRO A 266 24.36 -14.55 21.87
N GLU A 267 24.63 -13.62 20.96
CA GLU A 267 23.85 -12.42 20.73
C GLU A 267 22.44 -12.77 20.19
N THR A 268 22.34 -13.62 19.17
CA THR A 268 21.07 -14.10 18.61
C THR A 268 20.27 -14.90 19.63
N GLN A 269 20.94 -15.80 20.37
CA GLN A 269 20.31 -16.56 21.46
C GLN A 269 19.70 -15.63 22.51
N LYS A 270 20.41 -14.57 22.90
CA LYS A 270 19.91 -13.59 23.88
C LYS A 270 18.67 -12.84 23.38
N VAL A 271 18.60 -12.52 22.08
CA VAL A 271 17.42 -11.88 21.49
C VAL A 271 16.22 -12.81 21.53
N TRP A 272 16.39 -14.08 21.14
CA TRP A 272 15.32 -15.09 21.21
C TRP A 272 14.86 -15.36 22.65
N ASP A 273 15.78 -15.43 23.60
CA ASP A 273 15.48 -15.53 25.04
C ASP A 273 14.66 -14.35 25.56
N ASN A 274 14.95 -13.14 25.08
CA ASN A 274 14.20 -11.94 25.46
C ASN A 274 12.80 -11.98 24.86
N PHE A 275 12.66 -12.37 23.60
CA PHE A 275 11.37 -12.60 22.94
C PHE A 275 10.51 -13.62 23.72
N ASN A 276 11.06 -14.77 24.10
CA ASN A 276 10.37 -15.81 24.88
C ASN A 276 9.94 -15.32 26.28
N LYS A 277 10.58 -14.27 26.81
CA LYS A 277 10.22 -13.62 28.09
C LYS A 277 9.26 -12.43 27.90
N GLY A 278 8.77 -12.20 26.69
CA GLY A 278 7.91 -11.05 26.35
C GLY A 278 8.64 -9.70 26.37
N LYS A 279 9.96 -9.70 26.18
CA LYS A 279 10.83 -8.51 26.21
C LYS A 279 11.43 -8.14 24.86
N GLY A 280 10.91 -8.73 23.78
CA GLY A 280 11.31 -8.48 22.41
C GLY A 280 10.19 -8.88 21.45
N THR A 281 10.36 -8.54 20.19
CA THR A 281 9.40 -8.80 19.11
C THR A 281 9.89 -9.95 18.22
N ALA A 282 9.00 -10.52 17.40
CA ALA A 282 9.44 -11.50 16.40
C ALA A 282 10.34 -10.84 15.35
N ALA A 283 10.14 -9.55 15.04
CA ALA A 283 11.00 -8.75 14.18
C ALA A 283 12.44 -8.65 14.72
N ASP A 284 12.62 -8.45 16.04
CA ASP A 284 13.95 -8.46 16.66
C ASP A 284 14.67 -9.80 16.42
N VAL A 285 13.95 -10.91 16.63
CA VAL A 285 14.48 -12.26 16.42
C VAL A 285 14.78 -12.50 14.94
N PHE A 286 13.89 -12.07 14.04
CA PHE A 286 14.06 -12.17 12.59
C PHE A 286 15.35 -11.49 12.14
N ASN A 287 15.53 -10.24 12.54
CA ASN A 287 16.71 -9.45 12.20
C ASN A 287 18.00 -10.02 12.81
N ALA A 288 17.95 -10.53 14.05
CA ALA A 288 19.09 -11.18 14.68
C ALA A 288 19.49 -12.47 13.94
N VAL A 289 18.52 -13.31 13.59
CA VAL A 289 18.74 -14.55 12.83
C VAL A 289 19.34 -14.24 11.46
N LEU A 290 18.77 -13.31 10.69
CA LEU A 290 19.32 -12.92 9.38
C LEU A 290 20.76 -12.41 9.50
N GLY A 291 21.03 -11.56 10.48
CA GLY A 291 22.36 -11.01 10.72
C GLY A 291 23.40 -12.06 11.08
N ASP A 292 23.00 -13.15 11.73
CA ASP A 292 23.87 -14.27 12.13
C ASP A 292 24.15 -15.20 10.94
N LEU A 293 23.09 -15.64 10.25
CA LEU A 293 23.18 -16.48 9.06
C LEU A 293 24.03 -15.81 7.95
N GLY A 294 23.87 -14.49 7.78
CA GLY A 294 24.65 -13.71 6.81
C GLY A 294 26.16 -13.70 7.09
N LYS A 295 26.56 -13.80 8.36
CA LYS A 295 27.97 -13.78 8.81
C LYS A 295 28.64 -15.16 8.81
N MET A 296 27.87 -16.24 8.65
CA MET A 296 28.44 -17.59 8.60
C MET A 296 29.24 -17.82 7.31
N ASP A 297 30.48 -18.30 7.46
CA ASP A 297 31.33 -18.71 6.32
C ASP A 297 30.79 -19.98 5.65
N ASP A 298 30.29 -20.94 6.44
CA ASP A 298 29.66 -22.15 5.94
C ASP A 298 28.22 -21.87 5.48
N LYS A 299 28.07 -21.63 4.17
CA LYS A 299 26.76 -21.36 3.56
C LYS A 299 25.82 -22.56 3.55
N VAL A 300 26.34 -23.79 3.61
CA VAL A 300 25.50 -24.99 3.74
C VAL A 300 24.90 -25.01 5.14
N LYS A 301 25.71 -24.73 6.17
CA LYS A 301 25.23 -24.67 7.54
C LYS A 301 24.23 -23.53 7.75
N ALA A 302 24.52 -22.34 7.22
CA ALA A 302 23.59 -21.21 7.28
C ALA A 302 22.22 -21.56 6.69
N ASN A 303 22.20 -22.23 5.53
CA ASN A 303 20.94 -22.67 4.91
C ASN A 303 20.19 -23.71 5.76
N GLN A 304 20.91 -24.68 6.36
CA GLN A 304 20.29 -25.67 7.25
C GLN A 304 19.60 -25.03 8.46
N LEU A 305 20.26 -24.05 9.07
CA LEU A 305 19.71 -23.30 10.20
C LEU A 305 18.54 -22.41 9.75
N GLY A 306 18.66 -21.75 8.58
CA GLY A 306 17.58 -20.97 7.99
C GLY A 306 16.31 -21.79 7.77
N VAL A 307 16.41 -22.96 7.14
CA VAL A 307 15.27 -23.88 6.95
C VAL A 307 14.62 -24.28 8.28
N ALA A 308 15.41 -24.47 9.33
CA ALA A 308 14.88 -24.86 10.64
C ALA A 308 14.00 -23.77 11.26
N VAL A 309 14.40 -22.49 11.12
CA VAL A 309 13.74 -21.35 11.77
C VAL A 309 12.70 -20.64 10.89
N PHE A 310 12.92 -20.53 9.58
CA PHE A 310 11.99 -19.89 8.64
C PHE A 310 10.96 -20.85 8.04
N GLY A 311 11.21 -22.17 8.11
CA GLY A 311 10.35 -23.16 7.46
C GLY A 311 10.71 -23.41 6.00
N ARG A 312 9.77 -24.00 5.26
CA ARG A 312 9.91 -24.38 3.85
C ARG A 312 8.88 -23.67 3.01
#